data_AF-I0ID87-F1
#
_entry.id   AF-I0ID87-F1
#
_cell.length_a   1.000
_cell.length_b   1.000
_cell.length_c   1.000
_cell.angle_alpha   90.00
_cell.angle_beta   90.00
_cell.angle_gamma   90.00
#
_symmetry.space_group_name_H-M   'P 1'
#
loop_
_entity.id
_entity.type
_entity.pdbx_description
1 polymer ?
#
loop_
_entity_poly.entity_id
_entity_poly.type
_entity_poly.pdbx_seq_one_letter_code
_entity_poly.pdbx_strand_id
1 'polypeptide(L)' 'MPASLATYRPFIDPLDVDGWWPLLLLPLLFAVALVYKTLKLPTLDRLVPESLKLAGEVLAAMVALALLLRWLT' A
#
# COMPACT_ATOMS: atom_id res chain seq x y z
N MET A 1 -14.87 -35.99 -9.48
CA MET A 1 -13.45 -35.95 -9.90
C MET A 1 -12.76 -34.89 -9.05
N PRO A 2 -11.67 -35.19 -8.35
CA PRO A 2 -11.01 -34.19 -7.51
C PRO A 2 -10.51 -33.05 -8.41
N ALA A 3 -10.94 -31.82 -8.13
CA ALA A 3 -10.49 -30.64 -8.82
C ALA A 3 -8.96 -30.57 -8.68
N SER A 4 -8.25 -30.72 -9.80
CA SER A 4 -6.81 -30.52 -9.86
C SER A 4 -6.49 -29.12 -9.33
N LEU A 5 -5.59 -29.04 -8.35
CA LEU A 5 -5.03 -27.79 -7.78
C LEU A 5 -4.28 -26.90 -8.82
N ALA A 6 -4.49 -27.13 -10.12
CA ALA A 6 -3.73 -26.61 -11.24
C ALA A 6 -4.50 -25.61 -12.13
N THR A 7 -5.76 -25.29 -11.82
CA THR A 7 -6.53 -24.34 -12.62
C THR A 7 -6.79 -23.04 -11.85
N TYR A 8 -5.78 -22.52 -11.15
CA TYR A 8 -5.79 -21.10 -10.84
C TYR A 8 -5.41 -20.34 -12.12
N ARG A 9 -6.29 -19.48 -12.62
CA ARG A 9 -6.02 -18.64 -13.79
C ARG A 9 -5.83 -17.21 -13.31
N PRO A 10 -4.58 -16.73 -13.18
CA PRO A 10 -4.33 -15.34 -12.80
C PRO A 10 -5.16 -14.39 -13.67
N PHE A 11 -5.70 -13.32 -13.08
CA PHE A 11 -6.54 -12.30 -13.74
C PHE A 11 -7.95 -12.75 -14.18
N ILE A 12 -8.21 -14.06 -14.29
CA ILE A 12 -9.55 -14.62 -14.54
C ILE A 12 -10.21 -15.00 -13.21
N ASP A 13 -9.45 -15.65 -12.33
CA ASP A 13 -9.85 -16.01 -10.98
C ASP A 13 -9.27 -14.98 -9.98
N PRO A 14 -10.10 -14.16 -9.32
CA PRO A 14 -9.62 -13.20 -8.35
C PRO A 14 -9.00 -13.92 -7.15
N LEU A 15 -7.96 -13.30 -6.58
CA LEU A 15 -7.42 -13.75 -5.31
C LEU A 15 -8.42 -13.40 -4.20
N ASP A 16 -8.70 -14.34 -3.28
CA ASP A 16 -9.56 -14.10 -2.13
C ASP A 16 -8.84 -13.23 -1.09
N VAL A 17 -8.85 -11.91 -1.31
CA VAL A 17 -8.20 -10.89 -0.46
C VAL A 17 -9.17 -9.83 0.02
N ASP A 18 -10.48 -10.04 -0.13
CA ASP A 18 -11.51 -9.06 0.20
C ASP A 18 -11.50 -8.66 1.69
N GLY A 19 -11.09 -9.56 2.60
CA GLY A 19 -10.92 -9.24 4.01
C GLY A 19 -9.63 -8.47 4.34
N TRP A 20 -8.65 -8.49 3.44
CA TRP A 20 -7.26 -8.11 3.71
C TRP A 20 -6.75 -6.99 2.80
N TRP A 21 -7.52 -6.58 1.78
CA TRP A 21 -7.13 -5.54 0.84
C TRP A 21 -6.66 -4.23 1.49
N PRO A 22 -7.19 -3.75 2.65
CA PRO A 22 -6.68 -2.53 3.27
C PRO A 22 -5.23 -2.68 3.74
N LEU A 23 -4.80 -3.88 4.13
CA LEU A 23 -3.41 -4.16 4.51
C LEU A 23 -2.47 -4.05 3.32
N LEU A 24 -2.94 -4.38 2.10
CA LEU A 24 -2.17 -4.24 0.87
C LEU A 24 -1.86 -2.78 0.51
N LEU A 25 -2.57 -1.82 1.10
CA LEU A 25 -2.28 -0.40 0.92
C LEU A 25 -0.95 0.01 1.57
N LEU A 26 -0.55 -0.62 2.70
CA LEU A 26 0.71 -0.29 3.37
C LEU A 26 1.95 -0.58 2.49
N PRO A 27 2.14 -1.80 1.93
CA PRO A 27 3.26 -2.06 1.04
C PRO A 27 3.16 -1.26 -0.26
N LEU A 28 1.95 -1.03 -0.80
CA LEU A 28 1.76 -0.19 -1.98
C LEU A 28 2.21 1.25 -1.75
N LEU A 29 1.76 1.86 -0.64
CA LEU A 29 2.11 3.23 -0.25
C LEU A 29 3.62 3.37 -0.05
N PHE A 30 4.24 2.40 0.64
CA PHE A 30 5.69 2.39 0.81
C PHE A 30 6.42 2.26 -0.52
N ALA A 31 5.99 1.38 -1.42
CA ALA A 31 6.60 1.20 -2.74
C ALA A 31 6.54 2.50 -3.57
N VAL A 32 5.41 3.19 -3.58
CA VAL A 32 5.26 4.49 -4.26
C VAL A 32 6.19 5.54 -3.64
N ALA A 33 6.25 5.63 -2.31
CA ALA A 33 7.15 6.55 -1.61
C ALA A 33 8.63 6.23 -1.86
N LEU A 34 8.97 4.95 -2.00
CA LEU A 34 10.32 4.48 -2.33
C LEU A 34 10.74 4.92 -3.72
N VAL A 35 9.91 4.68 -4.73
CA VAL A 35 10.16 5.10 -6.11
C VAL A 35 10.28 6.62 -6.20
N TYR A 36 9.37 7.35 -5.56
CA TYR A 36 9.42 8.82 -5.52
C TYR A 36 10.73 9.34 -4.90
N LYS A 37 11.13 8.84 -3.73
CA LYS A 37 12.34 9.29 -3.05
C LYS A 37 13.61 8.90 -3.79
N THR A 38 13.61 7.77 -4.50
CA THR A 38 14.75 7.34 -5.34
C THR A 38 15.06 8.37 -6.42
N LEU A 39 14.04 8.98 -7.01
CA LEU A 39 14.19 10.02 -8.05
C LEU A 39 14.50 11.41 -7.47
N LYS A 40 14.14 11.65 -6.21
CA LYS A 40 14.21 12.99 -5.60
C LYS A 40 15.46 13.22 -4.76
N LEU A 41 16.00 12.16 -4.16
CA LEU A 41 17.14 12.28 -3.26
C LEU A 41 18.46 12.37 -4.03
N PRO A 42 19.41 13.21 -3.58
CA PRO A 42 20.73 13.30 -4.19
C PRO A 42 21.61 12.07 -3.88
N THR A 43 21.38 11.40 -2.74
CA THR A 43 22.05 10.15 -2.35
C THR A 43 21.05 9.17 -1.77
N LEU A 44 21.39 7.87 -1.81
CA LEU A 44 20.48 6.80 -1.37
C LEU A 44 20.65 6.40 0.10
N ASP A 45 21.58 7.02 0.83
CA ASP A 45 21.93 6.66 2.21
C ASP A 45 20.76 6.72 3.19
N ARG A 46 19.77 7.57 2.89
CA ARG A 46 18.55 7.76 3.69
C ARG A 46 17.27 7.39 2.95
N LEU A 47 17.38 6.64 1.85
CA LEU A 47 16.23 6.29 1.02
C LEU A 47 15.10 5.65 1.84
N VAL A 48 15.40 4.54 2.52
CA VAL A 48 14.40 3.79 3.29
C VAL A 48 13.76 4.62 4.42
N PRO A 49 14.52 5.27 5.33
CA PRO A 49 13.91 6.06 6.40
C PRO A 49 13.12 7.27 5.86
N GLU A 50 13.57 7.90 4.77
CA GLU A 50 12.81 9.00 4.16
C GLU A 50 11.55 8.56 3.44
N SER A 51 11.56 7.38 2.82
CA SER A 51 10.37 6.78 2.21
C SER A 51 9.37 6.33 3.27
N LEU A 52 9.82 5.75 4.39
CA LEU A 52 8.96 5.44 5.54
C LEU A 52 8.36 6.70 6.15
N LYS A 53 9.14 7.77 6.28
CA LYS A 53 8.64 9.06 6.76
C LYS A 53 7.54 9.61 5.85
N LEU A 54 7.77 9.64 4.54
CA LEU A 54 6.78 10.11 3.57
C LEU A 54 5.51 9.25 3.58
N ALA A 55 5.66 7.92 3.57
CA ALA A 55 4.54 7.00 3.68
C ALA A 55 3.73 7.21 4.97
N GLY A 56 4.43 7.42 6.10
CA GLY A 56 3.81 7.74 7.38
C GLY A 56 3.04 9.07 7.37
N GLU A 57 3.59 10.12 6.76
CA GLU A 57 2.94 11.42 6.61
C GLU A 57 1.65 11.31 5.78
N VAL A 58 1.69 10.59 4.65
CA VAL A 58 0.50 10.35 3.81
C VAL A 58 -0.56 9.55 4.56
N LEU A 59 -0.17 8.46 5.23
CA LEU A 59 -1.09 7.64 6.01
C LEU A 59 -1.73 8.45 7.14
N ALA A 60 -0.94 9.24 7.86
CA ALA A 60 -1.42 10.10 8.93
C ALA A 60 -2.43 11.14 8.41
N ALA A 61 -2.17 11.75 7.24
CA ALA A 61 -3.09 12.69 6.61
C ALA A 61 -4.41 12.01 6.22
N MET A 62 -4.37 10.81 5.65
CA MET A 62 -5.57 10.04 5.31
C MET A 62 -6.40 9.70 6.55
N VAL A 63 -5.77 9.22 7.63
CA VAL A 63 -6.46 8.90 8.89
C VAL A 63 -7.06 10.16 9.52
N ALA A 64 -6.30 11.26 9.57
CA ALA A 64 -6.79 12.53 10.09
C ALA A 64 -8.02 13.04 9.30
N LEU A 65 -7.98 12.94 7.97
CA LEU A 65 -9.11 13.32 7.12
C LEU A 65 -10.33 12.42 7.34
N ALA A 66 -10.13 11.10 7.49
CA ALA A 66 -11.22 10.17 7.78
C ALA A 66 -11.88 10.46 9.14
N LEU A 67 -11.08 10.76 10.16
CA LEU A 67 -11.59 11.15 11.49
C LEU A 67 -12.33 12.49 11.44
N LEU A 68 -11.83 13.45 10.68
CA LEU A 68 -12.49 14.75 10.48
C LEU A 68 -13.85 14.59 9.81
N LEU A 69 -13.91 13.80 8.71
CA LEU A 69 -15.17 13.51 8.02
C LEU A 69 -16.17 12.83 8.93
N ARG A 70 -15.72 11.82 9.70
CA ARG A 70 -16.56 11.12 10.69
C ARG A 70 -17.08 12.04 11.79
N TRP A 71 -16.35 13.09 12.14
CA TRP A 71 -16.79 14.07 13.14
C TRP A 71 -17.83 15.04 12.58
N LEU A 72 -17.80 15.32 11.28
CA LEU A 72 -18.69 16.28 10.61
C LEU A 72 -20.06 15.68 10.23
N THR A 73 -20.13 14.36 9.98
CA THR A 73 -21.36 13.63 9.60
C THR A 73 -21.97 12.88 10.77
#